data_AF-A0A4U9HUR0-F1
#
_entry.id   AF-A0A4U9HUR0-F1
#
_cell.length_a   1.000
_cell.length_b   1.000
_cell.length_c   1.000
_cell.angle_alpha   90.00
_cell.angle_beta   90.00
_cell.angle_gamma   90.00
#
_symmetry.space_group_name_H-M   'P 1'
#
loop_
_entity.id
_entity.type
_entity.pdbx_description
1 polymer ?
#
loop_
_entity_poly.entity_id
_entity_poly.type
_entity_poly.pdbx_seq_one_letter_code
_entity_poly.pdbx_strand_id
1 'polypeptide(L)'
;MSAIRRLTPWCKENTRAVFNLAIPRFTRADFKELSTPAARDAYTQREINAFGDLDTLMSNSQTYIDTLSDALGKIETYLRAKNPVSITDFYLFPILNSLTIVKDFPYSPALRGYLEHVSMSCDVPLFTDKAL
;
A
#
# COMPACT_ATOMS: atom_id res chain seq x y z
N MET A 1 0.26 -21.54 15.74
CA MET A 1 -0.57 -21.12 14.58
C MET A 1 0.30 -20.29 13.62
N SER A 2 0.43 -20.66 12.35
CA SER A 2 1.35 -19.97 11.40
C SER A 2 0.93 -18.52 11.13
N ALA A 3 1.90 -17.61 10.95
CA ALA A 3 1.67 -16.18 10.71
C ALA A 3 0.79 -15.93 9.47
N ILE A 4 1.00 -16.71 8.40
CA ILE A 4 0.20 -16.64 7.17
C ILE A 4 -1.31 -16.77 7.43
N ARG A 5 -1.73 -17.70 8.32
CA ARG A 5 -3.16 -17.90 8.63
C ARG A 5 -3.80 -16.71 9.35
N ARG A 6 -3.00 -15.89 10.04
CA ARG A 6 -3.48 -14.67 10.72
C ARG A 6 -3.46 -13.46 9.80
N LEU A 7 -2.47 -13.35 8.91
CA LEU A 7 -2.26 -12.16 8.09
C LEU A 7 -3.00 -12.19 6.75
N THR A 8 -3.26 -13.36 6.17
CA THR A 8 -4.06 -13.41 4.93
C THR A 8 -5.48 -12.84 5.10
N PRO A 9 -6.23 -13.12 6.19
CA PRO A 9 -7.51 -12.44 6.44
C PRO A 9 -7.36 -10.93 6.57
N TRP A 10 -6.35 -10.45 7.32
CA TRP A 10 -6.07 -9.02 7.45
C TRP A 10 -5.80 -8.37 6.09
N CYS A 11 -5.01 -9.00 5.22
CA CYS A 11 -4.77 -8.51 3.87
C CYS A 11 -6.08 -8.39 3.07
N LYS A 12 -6.95 -9.41 3.11
CA LYS A 12 -8.24 -9.41 2.40
C LYS A 12 -9.17 -8.30 2.89
N GLU A 13 -9.20 -8.07 4.20
CA GLU A 13 -10.05 -7.05 4.82
C GLU A 13 -9.58 -5.62 4.48
N ASN A 14 -8.27 -5.38 4.43
CA ASN A 14 -7.72 -4.03 4.35
C ASN A 14 -7.24 -3.62 2.95
N THR A 15 -7.08 -4.58 2.02
CA THR A 15 -6.58 -4.33 0.66
C THR A 15 -7.37 -3.23 -0.05
N ARG A 16 -8.70 -3.22 0.06
CA ARG A 16 -9.53 -2.20 -0.62
C ARG A 16 -9.27 -0.79 -0.07
N ALA A 17 -9.15 -0.63 1.25
CA ALA A 17 -8.86 0.66 1.86
C ALA A 17 -7.48 1.17 1.47
N VAL A 18 -6.48 0.29 1.42
CA VAL A 18 -5.13 0.64 0.93
C VAL A 18 -5.17 1.10 -0.52
N PHE A 19 -5.84 0.36 -1.41
CA PHE A 19 -5.90 0.72 -2.81
C PHE A 19 -6.80 1.94 -3.09
N ASN A 20 -7.82 2.21 -2.27
CA ASN A 20 -8.56 3.46 -2.34
C ASN A 20 -7.65 4.69 -2.11
N LEU A 21 -6.59 4.55 -1.31
CA LEU A 21 -5.56 5.60 -1.15
C LEU A 21 -4.53 5.58 -2.29
N ALA A 22 -4.03 4.39 -2.63
CA ALA A 22 -2.89 4.25 -3.54
C ALA A 22 -3.26 4.51 -5.01
N ILE A 23 -4.40 4.00 -5.48
CA ILE A 23 -4.77 4.01 -6.91
C ILE A 23 -4.90 5.43 -7.48
N PRO A 24 -5.63 6.37 -6.83
CA PRO A 24 -5.66 7.75 -7.33
C PRO A 24 -4.27 8.41 -7.37
N ARG A 25 -3.32 7.98 -6.53
CA ARG A 25 -1.95 8.50 -6.54
C ARG A 25 -1.13 7.84 -7.63
N PHE A 26 -1.30 6.54 -7.87
CA PHE A 26 -0.63 5.84 -8.96
C PHE A 26 -1.00 6.38 -10.34
N THR A 27 -2.26 6.78 -10.55
CA THR A 27 -2.67 7.42 -11.81
C THR A 27 -2.02 8.79 -12.04
N ARG A 28 -1.53 9.45 -10.98
CA ARG A 28 -0.94 10.80 -11.01
C ARG A 28 0.59 10.82 -10.87
N ALA A 29 1.17 9.79 -10.27
CA ALA A 29 2.61 9.68 -10.03
C ALA A 29 3.41 9.44 -11.33
N ASP A 30 4.71 9.70 -11.24
CA ASP A 30 5.66 9.53 -12.35
C ASP A 30 6.19 8.09 -12.41
N PHE A 31 5.52 7.28 -13.21
CA PHE A 31 5.88 5.90 -13.52
C PHE A 31 6.29 5.78 -14.99
N LYS A 32 7.38 5.05 -15.27
CA LYS A 32 7.91 4.89 -16.63
C LYS A 32 6.90 4.24 -17.56
N GLU A 33 6.17 3.26 -17.04
CA GLU A 33 5.07 2.55 -17.71
C GLU A 33 3.86 3.46 -18.01
N LEU A 34 3.73 4.61 -17.33
CA LEU A 34 2.69 5.63 -17.54
C LEU A 34 3.24 6.94 -18.15
N SER A 35 4.43 6.88 -18.76
CA SER A 35 5.11 8.06 -19.33
C SER A 35 4.42 8.61 -20.58
N THR A 36 3.68 7.77 -21.32
CA THR A 36 2.92 8.22 -22.48
C THR A 36 1.49 8.61 -22.08
N PRO A 37 0.89 9.65 -22.70
CA PRO A 37 -0.50 10.02 -22.43
C PRO A 37 -1.46 8.85 -22.62
N ALA A 38 -1.31 8.07 -23.71
CA ALA A 38 -2.18 6.93 -23.99
C ALA A 38 -2.09 5.82 -22.92
N ALA A 39 -0.89 5.53 -22.40
CA ALA A 39 -0.74 4.54 -21.33
C ALA A 39 -1.36 5.03 -20.01
N ARG A 40 -1.18 6.32 -19.70
CA ARG A 40 -1.78 6.94 -18.51
C ARG A 40 -3.31 6.97 -18.59
N ASP A 41 -3.86 7.33 -19.74
CA ASP A 41 -5.31 7.36 -19.97
C ASP A 41 -5.91 5.95 -19.87
N ALA A 42 -5.28 4.96 -20.51
CA ALA A 42 -5.73 3.56 -20.43
C ALA A 42 -5.69 3.01 -19.00
N TYR A 43 -4.62 3.28 -18.25
CA TYR A 43 -4.52 2.90 -16.84
C TYR A 43 -5.58 3.62 -16.01
N THR A 44 -5.70 4.93 -16.14
CA THR A 44 -6.67 5.75 -15.38
C THR A 44 -8.10 5.29 -15.64
N GLN A 45 -8.48 5.02 -16.88
CA GLN A 45 -9.82 4.53 -17.20
C GLN A 45 -10.09 3.15 -16.60
N ARG A 46 -9.09 2.25 -16.63
CA ARG A 46 -9.20 0.93 -15.98
C ARG A 46 -9.43 1.08 -14.48
N GLU A 47 -8.68 1.97 -13.84
CA GLU A 47 -8.80 2.21 -12.41
C GLU A 47 -10.13 2.89 -12.04
N ILE A 48 -10.63 3.83 -12.85
CA ILE A 48 -11.97 4.41 -12.67
C ILE A 48 -13.05 3.32 -12.73
N ASN A 49 -12.95 2.38 -13.68
CA ASN A 49 -13.91 1.29 -13.81
C ASN A 49 -13.88 0.34 -12.60
N ALA A 50 -12.73 0.16 -11.95
CA ALA A 50 -12.55 -0.76 -10.81
C ALA A 50 -12.77 -0.09 -9.44
N PHE A 51 -12.48 1.21 -9.32
CA PHE A 51 -12.46 1.94 -8.06
C PHE A 51 -13.51 3.05 -7.95
N GLY A 52 -14.06 3.51 -9.07
CA GLY A 52 -14.98 4.64 -9.14
C GLY A 52 -14.26 5.97 -9.33
N ASP A 53 -14.88 7.04 -8.84
CA ASP A 53 -14.35 8.40 -8.95
C ASP A 53 -13.07 8.59 -8.10
N LEU A 54 -11.93 8.78 -8.77
CA LEU A 54 -10.62 8.92 -8.15
C LEU A 54 -10.46 10.24 -7.38
N ASP A 55 -11.17 11.30 -7.73
CA ASP A 55 -11.14 12.57 -6.99
C ASP A 55 -11.94 12.47 -5.70
N THR A 56 -13.07 11.76 -5.73
CA THR A 56 -13.82 11.39 -4.51
C THR A 56 -12.95 10.52 -3.59
N LEU A 57 -12.22 9.54 -4.13
CA LEU A 57 -11.29 8.72 -3.32
C LEU A 57 -10.18 9.56 -2.68
N MET A 58 -9.59 10.51 -3.42
CA MET A 58 -8.61 11.44 -2.86
C MET A 58 -9.20 12.28 -1.73
N SER A 59 -10.39 12.81 -1.92
CA SER A 59 -11.07 13.67 -0.94
C SER A 59 -11.39 12.91 0.36
N ASN A 60 -11.61 11.60 0.25
CA ASN A 60 -11.84 10.71 1.40
C ASN A 60 -10.54 10.15 2.02
N SER A 61 -9.35 10.66 1.64
CA SER A 61 -8.07 10.10 2.09
C SER A 61 -7.98 9.98 3.62
N GLN A 62 -8.37 11.02 4.36
CA GLN A 62 -8.26 10.99 5.82
C GLN A 62 -9.06 9.84 6.45
N THR A 63 -10.29 9.61 5.98
CA THR A 63 -11.14 8.50 6.45
C THR A 63 -10.46 7.14 6.25
N TYR A 64 -9.82 6.92 5.10
CA TYR A 64 -9.08 5.68 4.85
C TYR A 64 -7.81 5.59 5.69
N ILE A 65 -7.11 6.70 5.91
CA ILE A 65 -5.92 6.77 6.78
C ILE A 65 -6.28 6.38 8.22
N ASP A 66 -7.36 6.92 8.76
CA ASP A 66 -7.81 6.63 10.13
C ASP A 66 -8.17 5.14 10.27
N THR A 67 -8.95 4.61 9.31
CA THR A 67 -9.34 3.19 9.27
C THR A 67 -8.11 2.27 9.22
N LEU A 68 -7.12 2.61 8.39
CA LEU A 68 -5.92 1.80 8.23
C LEU A 68 -4.98 1.90 9.42
N SER A 69 -4.91 3.05 10.08
CA SER A 69 -4.08 3.23 11.28
C SER A 69 -4.52 2.27 12.39
N ASP A 70 -5.83 2.15 12.62
CA ASP A 70 -6.40 1.19 13.57
C ASP A 70 -6.13 -0.27 13.13
N ALA A 71 -6.28 -0.57 11.85
CA ALA A 71 -6.04 -1.91 11.32
C ALA A 71 -4.58 -2.34 11.44
N LEU A 72 -3.63 -1.43 11.17
CA LEU A 72 -2.19 -1.67 11.28
C LEU A 72 -1.77 -1.94 12.73
N GLY A 73 -2.41 -1.27 13.71
CA GLY A 73 -2.20 -1.56 15.13
C GLY A 73 -2.45 -3.02 15.49
N LYS A 74 -3.40 -3.69 14.83
CA LYS A 74 -3.72 -5.11 15.07
C LYS A 74 -2.63 -6.08 14.61
N ILE A 75 -1.72 -5.65 13.73
CA ILE A 75 -0.62 -6.46 13.22
C ILE A 75 0.76 -5.94 13.64
N GLU A 76 0.82 -4.91 14.49
CA GLU A 76 2.06 -4.21 14.85
C GLU A 76 3.13 -5.16 15.42
N THR A 77 2.73 -6.13 16.25
CA THR A 77 3.62 -7.15 16.81
C THR A 77 4.35 -7.94 15.71
N TYR A 78 3.67 -8.26 14.60
CA TYR A 78 4.32 -8.95 13.48
C TYR A 78 5.29 -8.02 12.75
N LEU A 79 4.88 -6.77 12.49
CA LEU A 79 5.72 -5.77 11.81
C LEU A 79 7.01 -5.51 12.60
N ARG A 80 6.93 -5.46 13.93
CA ARG A 80 8.08 -5.22 14.82
C ARG A 80 9.07 -6.38 14.86
N ALA A 81 8.62 -7.62 14.61
CA ALA A 81 9.42 -8.81 14.83
C ALA A 81 10.61 -8.96 13.86
N LYS A 82 10.58 -8.28 12.70
CA LYS A 82 11.63 -8.34 11.66
C LYS A 82 12.11 -9.78 11.36
N ASN A 83 11.16 -10.71 11.23
CA ASN A 83 11.47 -12.10 10.90
C ASN A 83 12.17 -12.19 9.52
N PRO A 84 12.93 -13.27 9.24
CA PRO A 84 13.34 -13.57 7.88
C PRO A 84 12.14 -13.56 6.93
N VAL A 85 12.34 -13.02 5.73
CA VAL A 85 11.28 -12.92 4.71
C VAL A 85 10.70 -14.31 4.44
N SER A 86 9.37 -14.38 4.45
CA SER A 86 8.60 -15.61 4.34
C SER A 86 7.47 -15.44 3.32
N ILE A 87 6.77 -16.54 3.04
CA ILE A 87 5.58 -16.52 2.18
C ILE A 87 4.51 -15.53 2.65
N THR A 88 4.44 -15.25 3.96
CA THR A 88 3.50 -14.28 4.52
C THR A 88 3.76 -12.87 3.98
N ASP A 89 5.04 -12.52 3.80
CA ASP A 89 5.46 -11.19 3.40
C ASP A 89 5.19 -10.97 1.90
N PHE A 90 5.16 -12.02 1.08
CA PHE A 90 4.71 -11.92 -0.32
C PHE A 90 3.22 -11.57 -0.46
N TYR A 91 2.40 -11.79 0.57
CA TYR A 91 1.01 -11.30 0.60
C TYR A 91 0.88 -9.92 1.22
N LEU A 92 1.65 -9.64 2.27
CA LEU A 92 1.52 -8.42 3.06
C LEU A 92 2.27 -7.24 2.43
N PHE A 93 3.51 -7.47 1.98
CA PHE A 93 4.39 -6.41 1.49
C PHE A 93 3.85 -5.69 0.25
N PRO A 94 3.29 -6.33 -0.79
CA PRO A 94 2.78 -5.58 -1.95
C PRO A 94 1.66 -4.59 -1.57
N ILE A 95 0.81 -4.96 -0.61
CA ILE A 95 -0.24 -4.10 -0.08
C ILE A 95 0.39 -2.94 0.69
N LEU A 96 1.24 -3.22 1.67
CA LEU A 96 1.85 -2.15 2.49
C LEU A 96 2.81 -1.26 1.70
N ASN A 97 3.53 -1.81 0.71
CA ASN A 97 4.38 -1.04 -0.17
C ASN A 97 3.54 -0.06 -1.00
N SER A 98 2.37 -0.48 -1.48
CA SER A 98 1.46 0.42 -2.21
C SER A 98 1.02 1.62 -1.38
N LEU A 99 0.95 1.47 -0.05
CA LEU A 99 0.64 2.58 0.85
C LEU A 99 1.73 3.65 0.86
N THR A 100 2.99 3.31 0.56
CA THR A 100 4.15 4.24 0.59
C THR A 100 4.06 5.39 -0.41
N ILE A 101 3.14 5.33 -1.37
CA ILE A 101 2.81 6.45 -2.26
C ILE A 101 2.03 7.57 -1.55
N VAL A 102 1.52 7.35 -0.34
CA VAL A 102 0.77 8.35 0.44
C VAL A 102 1.77 9.12 1.31
N LYS A 103 2.01 10.39 0.95
CA LYS A 103 3.09 11.22 1.52
C LYS A 103 3.00 11.42 3.04
N ASP A 104 1.83 11.81 3.52
CA ASP A 104 1.62 12.20 4.93
C ASP A 104 0.94 11.09 5.75
N PHE A 105 1.06 9.83 5.32
CA PHE A 105 0.54 8.72 6.09
C PHE A 105 1.31 8.58 7.42
N PRO A 106 0.63 8.34 8.56
CA PRO A 106 1.27 8.26 9.88
C PRO A 106 1.99 6.92 10.09
N TYR A 107 3.10 6.68 9.37
CA TYR A 107 3.85 5.43 9.49
C TYR A 107 4.44 5.27 10.90
N SER A 108 4.00 4.23 11.61
CA SER A 108 4.61 3.86 12.90
C SER A 108 6.06 3.36 12.71
N PRO A 109 6.91 3.42 13.74
CA PRO A 109 8.27 2.85 13.66
C PRO A 109 8.27 1.36 13.27
N ALA A 110 7.28 0.60 13.71
CA ALA A 110 7.14 -0.82 13.35
C ALA A 110 6.84 -1.00 11.86
N LEU A 111 5.93 -0.20 11.30
CA LEU A 111 5.60 -0.25 9.87
C LEU A 111 6.78 0.18 8.99
N ARG A 112 7.45 1.29 9.32
CA ARG A 112 8.66 1.73 8.59
C ARG A 112 9.74 0.65 8.60
N GLY A 113 10.05 0.11 9.77
CA GLY A 113 11.07 -0.92 9.91
C GLY A 113 10.74 -2.22 9.18
N TYR A 114 9.46 -2.59 9.07
CA TYR A 114 9.01 -3.72 8.25
C TYR A 114 9.20 -3.45 6.75
N LEU A 115 8.73 -2.29 6.27
CA LEU A 115 8.83 -1.90 4.86
C LEU A 115 10.28 -1.85 4.38
N GLU A 116 11.16 -1.21 5.15
CA GLU A 116 12.61 -1.14 4.89
C GLU A 116 13.24 -2.54 4.85
N HIS A 117 12.94 -3.38 5.85
CA HIS A 117 13.48 -4.74 5.94
C HIS A 117 13.13 -5.60 4.72
N VAL A 118 11.84 -5.65 4.33
CA VAL A 118 11.41 -6.47 3.19
C VAL A 118 11.86 -5.85 1.86
N SER A 119 11.83 -4.53 1.72
CA SER A 119 12.34 -3.81 0.54
C SER A 119 13.81 -4.15 0.27
N MET A 120 14.66 -4.02 1.30
CA MET A 120 16.09 -4.33 1.19
C MET A 120 16.35 -5.81 0.95
N SER A 121 15.61 -6.70 1.62
CA SER A 121 15.79 -8.15 1.48
C SER A 121 15.40 -8.67 0.10
N CYS A 122 14.45 -8.02 -0.56
CA CYS A 122 13.91 -8.44 -1.86
C CYS A 122 14.41 -7.60 -3.05
N ASP A 123 15.19 -6.54 -2.80
CA ASP A 123 15.59 -5.53 -3.80
C ASP A 123 14.39 -4.93 -4.56
N VAL A 124 13.34 -4.59 -3.81
CA VAL A 124 12.12 -3.97 -4.35
C VAL A 124 11.97 -2.56 -3.77
N PRO A 125 12.00 -1.49 -4.59
CA PRO A 125 11.91 -0.13 -4.09
C PRO A 125 10.54 0.18 -3.46
N LEU A 126 10.56 1.09 -2.49
CA LEU A 126 9.35 1.74 -1.98
C LEU A 126 8.92 2.87 -2.93
N PHE A 127 7.66 3.29 -2.87
CA PHE A 127 7.13 4.40 -3.67
C PHE A 127 7.29 5.79 -3.02
N THR A 128 8.12 5.88 -1.97
CA THR A 128 8.31 7.12 -1.19
C THR A 128 8.87 8.28 -2.02
N ASP A 129 9.63 8.00 -3.08
CA ASP A 129 10.16 9.00 -4.02
C ASP A 129 9.07 9.62 -4.92
N LYS A 130 7.93 8.94 -5.03
CA LYS A 130 6.78 9.32 -5.86
C LYS A 130 5.58 9.74 -5.04
N ALA A 131 5.75 9.90 -3.72
CA ALA A 131 4.63 10.07 -2.81
C ALA A 131 3.90 11.41 -3.02
N LEU A 132 2.56 11.34 -3.00
CA LEU A 132 1.63 12.46 -3.20
C LEU A 132 0.66 12.63 -2.03
#